data_AF-A0A3E2SYC0-F1
#
_entry.id   AF-A0A3E2SYC0-F1
#
_cell.length_a   1.000
_cell.length_b   1.000
_cell.length_c   1.000
_cell.angle_alpha   90.00
_cell.angle_beta   90.00
_cell.angle_gamma   90.00
#
_symmetry.space_group_name_H-M   'P 1'
#
loop_
_entity.id
_entity.type
_entity.pdbx_description
1 polymer ?
#
loop_
_entity_poly.entity_id
_entity_poly.type
_entity_poly.pdbx_seq_one_letter_code
_entity_poly.pdbx_strand_id
1 'polypeptide(L)'
;MALGNPYNISHFCRGEKHFRISLAVKDMPDAATKFISALNNFDEHTKYVTLTSKDISPSEVLVGYHKGKYYIASHPSQKDSYHIEKEIKGFLSCSDAVLNAKNMREEQTHVKMGFQLQETPETSRMCAKILLNATAYLYGKEFAEKPEFDEVRAWILHGNHSEKFCRLPSAVEETAALHKIAPKKSHWCQFAMIQNQFIGVLCLYGFWQWVVPLAYFDKPPIHEPNAFICDWENQKDYKLLDYILECQGLGAKI
;
A
#
# COMPACT_ATOMS: atom_id res chain seq x y z
N MET A 1 -4.70 -1.04 -11.59
CA MET A 1 -4.48 0.41 -11.78
C MET A 1 -2.99 0.64 -11.87
N ALA A 2 -2.48 1.21 -12.95
CA ALA A 2 -1.06 1.60 -13.04
C ALA A 2 -0.90 2.97 -12.37
N LEU A 3 -0.15 3.04 -11.28
CA LEU A 3 -0.01 4.23 -10.41
C LEU A 3 0.89 5.34 -11.00
N GLY A 4 1.10 5.34 -12.32
CA GLY A 4 2.05 6.22 -13.01
C GLY A 4 3.51 5.89 -12.66
N ASN A 5 4.44 6.37 -13.48
CA ASN A 5 5.86 6.28 -13.17
C ASN A 5 6.27 7.57 -12.44
N PRO A 6 6.83 7.48 -11.21
CA PRO A 6 7.34 8.66 -10.52
C PRO A 6 8.47 9.29 -11.34
N TYR A 7 8.53 10.62 -11.35
CA TYR A 7 9.55 11.38 -12.07
C TYR A 7 9.98 12.59 -11.25
N ASN A 8 11.24 12.99 -11.43
CA ASN A 8 11.79 14.17 -10.79
C ASN A 8 11.38 15.43 -11.58
N ILE A 9 10.99 16.47 -10.85
CA ILE A 9 10.70 17.80 -11.40
C ILE A 9 11.86 18.71 -11.02
N SER A 10 12.46 19.40 -11.99
CA SER A 10 13.42 20.46 -11.70
C SER A 10 12.70 21.58 -10.92
N HIS A 11 13.23 21.92 -9.76
CA HIS A 11 12.62 22.88 -8.87
C HIS A 11 13.66 23.61 -8.01
N PHE A 12 13.32 24.80 -7.56
CA PHE A 12 13.99 25.43 -6.43
C PHE A 12 13.07 25.42 -5.20
N CYS A 13 13.67 25.39 -4.02
CA CYS A 13 13.02 25.56 -2.74
C CYS A 13 13.62 26.80 -2.09
N ARG A 14 12.79 27.81 -1.79
CA ARG A 14 13.21 28.94 -0.95
C ARG A 14 13.23 28.47 0.50
N GLY A 15 14.41 28.49 1.13
CA GLY A 15 14.57 28.41 2.58
C GLY A 15 14.67 29.80 3.22
N GLU A 16 14.90 29.88 4.54
CA GLU A 16 14.96 31.17 5.24
C GLU A 16 16.13 32.08 4.78
N LYS A 17 17.26 31.50 4.39
CA LYS A 17 18.50 32.23 4.07
C LYS A 17 19.17 31.83 2.76
N HIS A 18 18.63 30.82 2.08
CA HIS A 18 19.24 30.24 0.88
C HIS A 18 18.18 29.61 -0.02
N PHE A 19 18.53 29.43 -1.28
CA PHE A 19 17.76 28.60 -2.20
C PHE A 19 18.42 27.22 -2.29
N ARG A 20 17.61 26.16 -2.26
CA ARG A 20 18.03 24.80 -2.60
C ARG A 20 17.48 24.48 -3.98
N ILE A 21 18.27 23.84 -4.83
CA ILE A 21 17.89 23.55 -6.21
C ILE A 21 18.07 22.08 -6.46
N SER A 22 17.05 21.45 -7.03
CA SER A 22 17.10 20.07 -7.48
C SER A 22 16.82 20.05 -8.98
N LEU A 23 17.72 19.47 -9.76
CA LEU A 23 17.63 19.41 -11.21
C LEU A 23 17.52 17.96 -11.67
N ALA A 24 16.61 17.68 -12.60
CA ALA A 24 16.45 16.36 -13.19
C ALA A 24 17.53 16.10 -14.28
N VAL A 25 18.80 16.00 -13.87
CA VAL A 25 19.95 15.91 -14.79
C VAL A 25 20.09 14.58 -15.52
N LYS A 26 19.60 13.46 -14.94
CA LYS A 26 19.70 12.13 -15.54
C LYS A 26 19.06 12.03 -16.93
N ASP A 27 17.97 12.78 -17.13
CA ASP A 27 17.21 12.79 -18.39
C ASP A 27 17.43 14.08 -19.21
N MET A 28 18.16 15.07 -18.67
CA MET A 28 18.39 16.38 -19.30
C MET A 28 19.73 17.00 -18.85
N PRO A 29 20.80 16.87 -19.67
CA PRO A 29 22.10 17.50 -19.40
C PRO A 29 22.01 19.03 -19.24
N ASP A 30 21.11 19.69 -19.98
CA ASP A 30 20.86 21.14 -19.89
C ASP A 30 19.72 21.51 -18.93
N ALA A 31 19.44 20.67 -17.92
CA ALA A 31 18.31 20.86 -17.00
C ALA A 31 18.34 22.24 -16.31
N ALA A 32 19.52 22.75 -15.94
CA ALA A 32 19.67 24.07 -15.32
C ALA A 32 19.22 25.20 -16.26
N THR A 33 19.79 25.25 -17.46
CA THR A 33 19.49 26.27 -18.47
C THR A 33 18.03 26.26 -18.88
N LYS A 34 17.46 25.07 -19.12
CA LYS A 34 16.03 24.92 -19.47
C LYS A 34 15.13 25.36 -18.32
N PHE A 35 15.47 25.01 -17.09
CA PHE A 35 14.70 25.40 -15.91
C PHE A 35 14.72 26.93 -15.71
N ILE A 36 15.90 27.55 -15.77
CA ILE A 36 16.05 29.01 -15.64
C ILE A 36 15.33 29.73 -16.79
N SER A 37 15.45 29.24 -18.04
CA SER A 37 14.71 29.80 -19.17
C SER A 37 13.19 29.70 -18.97
N ALA A 38 12.69 28.59 -18.45
CA ALA A 38 11.27 28.45 -18.13
C ALA A 38 10.83 29.43 -17.05
N LEU A 39 11.63 29.67 -16.01
CA LEU A 39 11.31 30.63 -14.96
C LEU A 39 11.37 32.09 -15.46
N ASN A 40 12.27 32.42 -16.38
CA ASN A 40 12.30 33.75 -17.02
C ASN A 40 11.04 34.05 -17.84
N ASN A 41 10.34 33.03 -18.33
CA ASN A 41 9.09 33.18 -19.08
C ASN A 41 7.85 33.27 -18.16
N PHE A 42 8.01 33.24 -16.84
CA PHE A 42 6.89 33.34 -15.90
C PHE A 42 6.49 34.80 -15.71
N ASP A 43 5.18 35.08 -15.84
CA ASP A 43 4.56 36.39 -15.67
C ASP A 43 3.25 36.32 -14.87
N GLU A 44 2.60 37.47 -14.67
CA GLU A 44 1.34 37.61 -13.91
C GLU A 44 0.15 36.87 -14.53
N HIS A 45 0.24 36.50 -15.82
CA HIS A 45 -0.80 35.77 -16.54
C HIS A 45 -0.51 34.27 -16.62
N THR A 46 0.65 33.84 -16.14
CA THR A 46 1.10 32.46 -16.22
C THR A 46 0.28 31.57 -15.28
N LYS A 47 -0.38 30.56 -15.85
CA LYS A 47 -1.11 29.56 -15.08
C LYS A 47 -0.15 28.57 -14.44
N TYR A 48 -0.41 28.24 -13.18
CA TYR A 48 0.35 27.25 -12.42
C TYR A 48 -0.58 26.33 -11.62
N VAL A 49 -0.03 25.19 -11.21
CA VAL A 49 -0.69 24.22 -10.34
C VAL A 49 -0.23 24.44 -8.91
N THR A 50 -1.17 24.70 -8.01
CA THR A 50 -0.89 24.80 -6.57
C THR A 50 -0.99 23.43 -5.92
N LEU A 51 0.05 23.07 -5.17
CA LEU A 51 0.12 21.86 -4.36
C LEU A 51 0.33 22.27 -2.89
N THR A 52 -0.24 21.52 -1.96
CA THR A 52 -0.02 21.76 -0.53
C THR A 52 0.36 20.48 0.17
N SER A 53 1.38 20.51 1.03
CA SER A 53 1.76 19.38 1.89
C SER A 53 2.16 19.85 3.28
N LYS A 54 1.76 19.11 4.31
CA LYS A 54 2.20 19.32 5.69
C LYS A 54 3.68 19.00 5.91
N ASP A 55 4.30 18.28 4.96
CA ASP A 55 5.72 17.94 5.00
C ASP A 55 6.61 19.11 4.56
N ILE A 56 6.03 20.15 3.94
CA ILE A 56 6.75 21.38 3.57
C ILE A 56 6.69 22.34 4.75
N SER A 57 7.82 22.88 5.19
CA SER A 57 7.82 23.87 6.27
C SER A 57 6.99 25.11 5.90
N PRO A 58 6.28 25.76 6.84
CA PRO A 58 5.58 27.03 6.58
C PRO A 58 6.49 28.15 6.04
N SER A 59 7.80 28.09 6.32
CA SER A 59 8.78 29.04 5.79
C SER A 59 9.26 28.69 4.37
N GLU A 60 8.90 27.54 3.82
CA GLU A 60 9.38 27.04 2.54
C GLU A 60 8.34 27.15 1.43
N VAL A 61 8.84 27.43 0.23
CA VAL A 61 8.06 27.38 -1.01
C VAL A 61 8.90 26.68 -2.06
N LEU A 62 8.30 25.68 -2.72
CA LEU A 62 8.90 24.99 -3.84
C LEU A 62 8.26 25.48 -5.14
N VAL A 63 9.10 25.82 -6.10
CA VAL A 63 8.67 26.23 -7.44
C VAL A 63 9.35 25.33 -8.45
N GLY A 64 8.54 24.57 -9.18
CA GLY A 64 8.99 23.58 -10.15
C GLY A 64 8.42 23.81 -11.53
N TYR A 65 9.12 23.30 -12.54
CA TYR A 65 8.66 23.31 -13.93
C TYR A 65 8.83 21.93 -14.56
N HIS A 66 7.75 21.40 -15.13
CA HIS A 66 7.77 20.13 -15.82
C HIS A 66 6.75 20.09 -16.96
N LYS A 67 7.21 19.69 -18.16
CA LYS A 67 6.38 19.51 -19.37
C LYS A 67 5.41 20.68 -19.63
N GLY A 68 5.92 21.91 -19.63
CA GLY A 68 5.11 23.10 -19.94
C GLY A 68 4.23 23.59 -18.81
N LYS A 69 4.32 23.00 -17.61
CA LYS A 69 3.51 23.40 -16.45
C LYS A 69 4.40 23.84 -15.29
N TYR A 70 3.97 24.92 -14.64
CA TYR A 70 4.54 25.40 -13.39
C TYR A 70 3.80 24.78 -12.21
N TYR A 71 4.54 24.40 -11.18
CA TYR A 71 4.03 23.83 -9.95
C TYR A 71 4.56 24.65 -8.78
N ILE A 72 3.66 25.09 -7.92
CA ILE A 72 4.01 25.80 -6.69
C ILE A 72 3.53 24.94 -5.53
N ALA A 73 4.45 24.48 -4.70
CA ALA A 73 4.12 23.69 -3.52
C ALA A 73 4.47 24.47 -2.24
N SER A 74 3.55 24.50 -1.30
CA SER A 74 3.73 25.17 0.00
C SER A 74 3.05 24.42 1.14
N HIS A 75 3.25 24.89 2.36
CA HIS A 75 2.48 24.42 3.51
C HIS A 75 1.00 24.87 3.38
N PRO A 76 0.00 24.04 3.77
CA PRO A 76 -1.42 24.39 3.71
C PRO A 76 -1.80 25.71 4.38
N SER A 77 -1.09 26.13 5.42
CA SER A 77 -1.34 27.41 6.12
C SER A 77 -0.92 28.66 5.34
N GLN A 78 -0.27 28.48 4.19
CA GLN A 78 0.32 29.57 3.39
C GLN A 78 -0.17 29.53 1.93
N LYS A 79 -1.31 28.87 1.67
CA LYS A 79 -1.79 28.60 0.31
C LYS A 79 -1.96 29.86 -0.56
N ASP A 80 -2.25 31.01 0.06
CA ASP A 80 -2.59 32.25 -0.64
C ASP A 80 -1.69 33.45 -0.26
N SER A 81 -0.57 33.22 0.42
CA SER A 81 0.25 34.28 1.04
C SER A 81 1.54 34.63 0.30
N TYR A 82 1.82 34.02 -0.85
CA TYR A 82 3.08 34.22 -1.57
C TYR A 82 2.92 35.04 -2.85
N HIS A 83 3.79 36.03 -3.00
CA HIS A 83 4.01 36.69 -4.28
C HIS A 83 4.97 35.84 -5.12
N ILE A 84 4.45 34.85 -5.84
CA ILE A 84 5.27 33.89 -6.60
C ILE A 84 6.26 34.58 -7.55
N GLU A 85 5.86 35.67 -8.20
CA GLU A 85 6.77 36.43 -9.06
C GLU A 85 7.96 36.99 -8.30
N LYS A 86 7.76 37.42 -7.05
CA LYS A 86 8.83 37.91 -6.18
C LYS A 86 9.77 36.78 -5.81
N GLU A 87 9.23 35.59 -5.52
CA GLU A 87 10.01 34.38 -5.23
C GLU A 87 10.88 33.97 -6.42
N ILE A 88 10.28 33.94 -7.62
CA ILE A 88 10.99 33.62 -8.88
C ILE A 88 12.03 34.69 -9.20
N LYS A 89 11.71 35.99 -9.10
CA LYS A 89 12.68 37.07 -9.31
C LYS A 89 13.84 37.00 -8.32
N GLY A 90 13.55 36.70 -7.05
CA GLY A 90 14.55 36.50 -6.02
C GLY A 90 15.51 35.37 -6.38
N PHE A 91 14.98 34.22 -6.81
CA PHE A 91 15.78 33.11 -7.32
C PHE A 91 16.59 33.47 -8.58
N LEU A 92 15.97 34.12 -9.56
CA LEU A 92 16.64 34.48 -10.82
C LEU A 92 17.80 35.46 -10.59
N SER A 93 17.73 36.31 -9.58
CA SER A 93 18.83 37.22 -9.20
C SER A 93 20.12 36.50 -8.80
N CYS A 94 20.05 35.22 -8.43
CA CYS A 94 21.21 34.38 -8.15
C CYS A 94 21.38 33.22 -9.14
N SER A 95 20.65 33.21 -10.26
CA SER A 95 20.68 32.11 -11.24
C SER A 95 22.03 31.94 -11.95
N ASP A 96 22.82 33.00 -12.11
CA ASP A 96 24.19 32.92 -12.65
C ASP A 96 25.09 32.06 -11.76
N ALA A 97 24.90 32.09 -10.44
CA ALA A 97 25.65 31.24 -9.52
C ALA A 97 25.29 29.75 -9.70
N VAL A 98 24.07 29.46 -10.15
CA VAL A 98 23.59 28.11 -10.44
C VAL A 98 24.19 27.58 -11.73
N LEU A 99 24.17 28.41 -12.79
CA LEU A 99 24.74 28.04 -14.09
C LEU A 99 26.26 27.84 -14.04
N ASN A 100 26.93 28.58 -13.17
CA ASN A 100 28.38 28.53 -13.00
C ASN A 100 28.84 27.66 -11.81
N ALA A 101 27.92 26.92 -11.18
CA ALA A 101 28.23 26.11 -10.01
C ALA A 101 29.21 24.98 -10.39
N LYS A 102 30.46 25.09 -9.92
CA LYS A 102 31.50 24.06 -10.13
C LYS A 102 31.28 22.81 -9.27
N ASN A 103 30.52 22.94 -8.17
CA ASN A 103 30.28 21.89 -7.19
C ASN A 103 28.78 21.61 -7.07
N MET A 104 28.22 20.87 -8.03
CA MET A 104 26.90 20.25 -7.87
C MET A 104 27.08 18.89 -7.23
N ARG A 105 26.36 18.63 -6.14
CA ARG A 105 26.31 17.29 -5.55
C ARG A 105 25.29 16.47 -6.31
N GLU A 106 25.73 15.40 -6.96
CA GLU A 106 24.82 14.41 -7.50
C GLU A 106 24.27 13.57 -6.35
N GLU A 107 22.96 13.61 -6.14
CA GLU A 107 22.27 12.79 -5.16
C GLU A 107 21.29 11.86 -5.88
N GLN A 108 21.42 10.56 -5.64
CA GLN A 108 20.40 9.60 -6.05
C GLN A 108 19.25 9.65 -5.06
N THR A 109 18.13 10.23 -5.49
CA THR A 109 16.89 10.25 -4.71
C THR A 109 16.00 9.09 -5.14
N HIS A 110 15.52 8.31 -4.18
CA HIS A 110 14.50 7.29 -4.42
C HIS A 110 13.16 7.79 -3.90
N VAL A 111 12.18 7.90 -4.80
CA VAL A 111 10.80 8.17 -4.41
C VAL A 111 10.28 6.96 -3.64
N LYS A 112 10.04 7.12 -2.34
CA LYS A 112 9.34 6.13 -1.52
C LYS A 112 7.86 6.48 -1.51
N MET A 113 7.03 5.58 -2.02
CA MET A 113 5.59 5.69 -1.90
C MET A 113 5.17 5.09 -0.56
N GLY A 114 4.62 5.91 0.34
CA GLY A 114 3.98 5.43 1.56
C GLY A 114 2.56 5.01 1.23
N PHE A 115 2.23 3.73 1.40
CA PHE A 115 0.85 3.27 1.38
C PHE A 115 0.30 3.29 2.79
N GLN A 116 -0.81 4.00 2.99
CA GLN A 116 -1.58 3.90 4.22
C GLN A 116 -2.77 2.96 3.96
N LEU A 117 -2.69 1.74 4.46
CA LEU A 117 -3.86 0.87 4.57
C LEU A 117 -4.61 1.20 5.85
N GLN A 118 -5.92 1.37 5.73
CA GLN A 118 -6.81 1.47 6.87
C GLN A 118 -7.73 0.26 6.87
N GLU A 119 -7.56 -0.60 7.88
CA GLU A 119 -8.47 -1.69 8.15
C GLU A 119 -9.62 -1.20 9.03
N THR A 120 -10.83 -1.69 8.78
CA THR A 120 -11.99 -1.40 9.62
C THR A 120 -12.38 -2.62 10.45
N PRO A 121 -12.91 -2.44 11.67
CA PRO A 121 -13.49 -3.53 12.46
C PRO A 121 -14.50 -4.38 11.67
N GLU A 122 -15.28 -3.76 10.79
CA GLU A 122 -16.27 -4.43 9.93
C GLU A 122 -15.62 -5.43 8.97
N THR A 123 -14.54 -5.02 8.32
CA THR A 123 -13.80 -5.87 7.37
C THR A 123 -13.16 -7.05 8.11
N SER A 124 -12.49 -6.79 9.23
CA SER A 124 -11.90 -7.86 10.05
C SER A 124 -12.94 -8.83 10.62
N ARG A 125 -14.15 -8.36 10.99
CA ARG A 125 -15.28 -9.23 11.38
C ARG A 125 -15.78 -10.10 10.24
N MET A 126 -15.90 -9.53 9.03
CA MET A 126 -16.26 -10.29 7.84
C MET A 126 -15.24 -11.41 7.58
N CYS A 127 -13.95 -11.11 7.64
CA CYS A 127 -12.87 -12.10 7.48
C CYS A 127 -12.96 -13.22 8.52
N ALA A 128 -13.16 -12.87 9.80
CA ALA A 128 -13.34 -13.85 10.87
C ALA A 128 -14.57 -14.74 10.65
N LYS A 129 -15.69 -14.17 10.17
CA LYS A 129 -16.92 -14.91 9.85
C LYS A 129 -16.71 -15.91 8.71
N ILE A 130 -16.02 -15.50 7.64
CA ILE A 130 -15.68 -16.39 6.52
C ILE A 130 -14.85 -17.58 7.04
N LEU A 131 -13.84 -17.31 7.86
CA LEU A 131 -13.00 -18.34 8.46
C LEU A 131 -13.77 -19.29 9.38
N LEU A 132 -14.68 -18.76 10.21
CA LEU A 132 -15.50 -19.60 11.10
C LEU A 132 -16.48 -20.48 10.31
N ASN A 133 -17.09 -19.95 9.25
CA ASN A 133 -17.95 -20.73 8.36
C ASN A 133 -17.16 -21.83 7.63
N ALA A 134 -15.97 -21.51 7.11
CA ALA A 134 -15.09 -22.49 6.48
C ALA A 134 -14.59 -23.54 7.48
N THR A 135 -14.37 -23.17 8.75
CA THR A 135 -14.08 -24.11 9.84
C THR A 135 -15.23 -25.12 9.99
N ALA A 136 -16.47 -24.64 10.05
CA ALA A 136 -17.65 -25.52 10.16
C ALA A 136 -17.82 -26.44 8.94
N TYR A 137 -17.49 -25.94 7.74
CA TYR A 137 -17.56 -26.73 6.51
C TYR A 137 -16.49 -27.83 6.45
N LEU A 138 -15.26 -27.54 6.88
CA LEU A 138 -14.13 -28.49 6.79
C LEU A 138 -14.09 -29.48 7.95
N TYR A 139 -14.36 -29.02 9.17
CA TYR A 139 -14.19 -29.80 10.41
C TYR A 139 -15.52 -30.19 11.07
N GLY A 140 -16.65 -29.73 10.51
CA GLY A 140 -17.99 -30.00 11.02
C GLY A 140 -18.51 -28.88 11.94
N LYS A 141 -19.83 -28.75 11.95
CA LYS A 141 -20.54 -27.74 12.76
C LYS A 141 -20.24 -27.87 14.25
N GLU A 142 -20.25 -29.10 14.79
CA GLU A 142 -19.99 -29.37 16.20
C GLU A 142 -18.61 -28.87 16.64
N PHE A 143 -17.60 -28.99 15.77
CA PHE A 143 -16.26 -28.48 16.06
C PHE A 143 -16.25 -26.95 16.15
N ALA A 144 -16.88 -26.27 15.18
CA ALA A 144 -16.96 -24.80 15.17
C ALA A 144 -17.87 -24.24 16.27
N GLU A 145 -18.73 -25.05 16.89
CA GLU A 145 -19.61 -24.70 18.01
C GLU A 145 -18.99 -24.87 19.39
N LYS A 146 -17.79 -25.47 19.48
CA LYS A 146 -17.05 -25.62 20.74
C LYS A 146 -16.85 -24.28 21.49
N PRO A 147 -16.86 -24.28 22.84
CA PRO A 147 -16.69 -23.05 23.65
C PRO A 147 -15.38 -22.29 23.37
N GLU A 148 -14.34 -22.98 22.92
CA GLU A 148 -13.04 -22.38 22.58
C GLU A 148 -13.12 -21.33 21.46
N PHE A 149 -14.23 -21.30 20.70
CA PHE A 149 -14.54 -20.30 19.68
C PHE A 149 -15.46 -19.16 20.17
N ASP A 150 -15.86 -19.12 21.44
CA ASP A 150 -16.82 -18.13 21.95
C ASP A 150 -16.34 -16.69 21.77
N GLU A 151 -15.06 -16.42 21.99
CA GLU A 151 -14.51 -15.06 21.83
C GLU A 151 -14.57 -14.58 20.38
N VAL A 152 -14.25 -15.45 19.40
CA VAL A 152 -14.33 -15.07 17.99
C VAL A 152 -15.79 -14.92 17.54
N ARG A 153 -16.71 -15.73 18.09
CA ARG A 153 -18.16 -15.54 17.87
C ARG A 153 -18.64 -14.21 18.43
N ALA A 154 -18.24 -13.85 19.65
CA ALA A 154 -18.57 -12.57 20.27
C ALA A 154 -17.99 -11.38 19.48
N TRP A 155 -16.77 -11.52 18.94
CA TRP A 155 -16.20 -10.53 18.02
C TRP A 155 -17.05 -10.35 16.76
N ILE A 156 -17.40 -11.45 16.09
CA ILE A 156 -18.19 -11.43 14.85
C ILE A 156 -19.56 -10.78 15.07
N LEU A 157 -20.27 -11.15 16.15
CA LEU A 157 -21.64 -10.73 16.40
C LEU A 157 -21.74 -9.34 17.05
N HIS A 158 -20.85 -9.03 17.98
CA HIS A 158 -20.99 -7.86 18.86
C HIS A 158 -19.83 -6.87 18.75
N GLY A 159 -18.72 -7.23 18.10
CA GLY A 159 -17.55 -6.37 18.01
C GLY A 159 -16.67 -6.35 19.28
N ASN A 160 -16.81 -7.34 20.17
CA ASN A 160 -15.98 -7.49 21.36
C ASN A 160 -14.56 -7.99 21.01
N HIS A 161 -13.56 -7.69 21.84
CA HIS A 161 -12.18 -8.18 21.67
C HIS A 161 -11.46 -7.66 20.40
N SER A 162 -11.70 -6.40 20.03
CA SER A 162 -11.09 -5.80 18.83
C SER A 162 -9.55 -5.82 18.87
N GLU A 163 -8.96 -5.69 20.06
CA GLU A 163 -7.52 -5.80 20.29
C GLU A 163 -6.92 -7.17 19.94
N LYS A 164 -7.75 -8.22 19.97
CA LYS A 164 -7.33 -9.59 19.66
C LYS A 164 -7.48 -9.92 18.19
N PHE A 165 -8.60 -9.52 17.59
CA PHE A 165 -9.02 -10.00 16.26
C PHE A 165 -8.91 -8.96 15.14
N CYS A 166 -8.85 -7.65 15.44
CA CYS A 166 -8.62 -6.63 14.43
C CYS A 166 -7.15 -6.65 14.01
N ARG A 167 -6.89 -7.10 12.77
CA ARG A 167 -5.54 -7.28 12.24
C ARG A 167 -5.45 -6.63 10.87
N LEU A 168 -4.37 -5.89 10.64
CA LEU A 168 -4.06 -5.40 9.30
C LEU A 168 -3.81 -6.58 8.36
N PRO A 169 -4.31 -6.52 7.12
CA PRO A 169 -3.95 -7.51 6.12
C PRO A 169 -2.48 -7.38 5.76
N SER A 170 -1.91 -8.48 5.28
CA SER A 170 -0.61 -8.50 4.63
C SER A 170 -0.75 -8.99 3.19
N ALA A 171 0.20 -8.60 2.35
CA ALA A 171 0.33 -9.25 1.05
C ALA A 171 0.76 -10.70 1.28
N VAL A 172 0.18 -11.63 0.52
CA VAL A 172 0.61 -13.02 0.51
C VAL A 172 2.04 -13.09 0.02
N GLU A 173 2.89 -13.82 0.74
CA GLU A 173 4.25 -14.09 0.31
C GLU A 173 4.25 -15.03 -0.89
N GLU A 174 5.04 -14.73 -1.92
CA GLU A 174 5.21 -15.59 -3.10
C GLU A 174 5.71 -17.00 -2.74
N THR A 175 6.36 -17.14 -1.58
CA THR A 175 6.87 -18.40 -1.04
C THR A 175 5.79 -19.28 -0.40
N ALA A 176 4.61 -18.75 -0.08
CA ALA A 176 3.54 -19.48 0.60
C ALA A 176 3.06 -20.69 -0.22
N ALA A 177 3.10 -21.88 0.37
CA ALA A 177 2.86 -23.14 -0.35
C ALA A 177 1.48 -23.20 -1.03
N LEU A 178 0.42 -22.79 -0.31
CA LEU A 178 -0.95 -22.80 -0.86
C LEU A 178 -1.10 -21.79 -2.01
N HIS A 179 -0.46 -20.63 -1.91
CA HIS A 179 -0.49 -19.60 -2.96
C HIS A 179 0.16 -20.09 -4.27
N LYS A 180 1.19 -20.94 -4.19
CA LYS A 180 1.86 -21.51 -5.36
C LYS A 180 1.02 -22.53 -6.13
N ILE A 181 0.13 -23.24 -5.42
CA ILE A 181 -0.66 -24.32 -6.01
C ILE A 181 -2.08 -23.90 -6.36
N ALA A 182 -2.69 -22.98 -5.60
CA ALA A 182 -4.06 -22.56 -5.80
C ALA A 182 -4.22 -21.80 -7.14
N PRO A 183 -5.42 -21.81 -7.74
CA PRO A 183 -5.66 -21.08 -8.99
C PRO A 183 -5.37 -19.59 -8.83
N LYS A 184 -4.92 -18.94 -9.91
CA LYS A 184 -4.62 -17.51 -9.89
C LYS A 184 -5.87 -16.72 -9.48
N LYS A 185 -5.70 -15.72 -8.59
CA LYS A 185 -6.79 -14.88 -8.05
C LYS A 185 -7.90 -15.63 -7.30
N SER A 186 -7.73 -16.91 -6.99
CA SER A 186 -8.68 -17.66 -6.14
C SER A 186 -8.77 -17.07 -4.74
N HIS A 187 -9.84 -17.43 -4.03
CA HIS A 187 -9.97 -17.20 -2.61
C HIS A 187 -9.66 -18.49 -1.88
N TRP A 188 -9.04 -18.40 -0.71
CA TRP A 188 -8.82 -19.60 0.08
C TRP A 188 -8.82 -19.30 1.58
N CYS A 189 -9.25 -20.30 2.34
CA CYS A 189 -9.13 -20.35 3.78
C CYS A 189 -8.19 -21.51 4.13
N GLN A 190 -7.10 -21.26 4.84
CA GLN A 190 -6.19 -22.28 5.33
C GLN A 190 -6.24 -22.32 6.86
N PHE A 191 -6.19 -23.51 7.43
CA PHE A 191 -6.26 -23.74 8.86
C PHE A 191 -5.11 -24.62 9.32
N ALA A 192 -4.52 -24.27 10.47
CA ALA A 192 -3.51 -25.08 11.12
C ALA A 192 -3.51 -24.81 12.63
N MET A 193 -2.95 -25.77 13.39
CA MET A 193 -2.57 -25.55 14.78
C MET A 193 -1.14 -25.00 14.83
N ILE A 194 -0.96 -23.87 15.51
CA ILE A 194 0.35 -23.41 15.96
C ILE A 194 0.37 -23.59 17.48
N GLN A 195 1.10 -24.60 17.94
CA GLN A 195 1.02 -25.10 19.32
C GLN A 195 -0.44 -25.42 19.69
N ASN A 196 -1.01 -24.64 20.60
CA ASN A 196 -2.37 -24.80 21.13
C ASN A 196 -3.37 -23.83 20.51
N GLN A 197 -2.93 -23.00 19.54
CA GLN A 197 -3.79 -22.01 18.88
C GLN A 197 -4.23 -22.51 17.51
N PHE A 198 -5.54 -22.54 17.28
CA PHE A 198 -6.13 -22.79 15.98
C PHE A 198 -6.22 -21.49 15.20
N ILE A 199 -5.47 -21.41 14.10
CA ILE A 199 -5.33 -20.19 13.29
C ILE A 199 -5.95 -20.43 11.93
N GLY A 200 -6.73 -19.45 11.48
CA GLY A 200 -7.24 -19.37 10.12
C GLY A 200 -6.50 -18.28 9.33
N VAL A 201 -6.12 -18.58 8.10
CA VAL A 201 -5.61 -17.62 7.13
C VAL A 201 -6.62 -17.50 6.00
N LEU A 202 -7.17 -16.31 5.81
CA LEU A 202 -8.05 -16.01 4.68
C LEU A 202 -7.26 -15.24 3.64
N CYS A 203 -7.28 -15.69 2.40
CA CYS A 203 -6.80 -14.92 1.26
C CYS A 203 -7.95 -14.58 0.32
N LEU A 204 -7.98 -13.31 -0.10
CA LEU A 204 -8.91 -12.80 -1.11
C LEU A 204 -8.14 -12.34 -2.35
N TYR A 205 -8.72 -12.66 -3.50
CA TYR A 205 -8.20 -12.42 -4.85
C TYR A 205 -6.73 -12.81 -5.05
N GLY A 206 -6.26 -13.85 -4.35
CA GLY A 206 -4.89 -14.35 -4.44
C GLY A 206 -3.81 -13.34 -4.04
N PHE A 207 -4.14 -12.29 -3.28
CA PHE A 207 -3.16 -11.25 -2.94
C PHE A 207 -3.18 -10.79 -1.49
N TRP A 208 -4.34 -10.37 -0.98
CA TRP A 208 -4.43 -9.91 0.42
C TRP A 208 -4.78 -11.07 1.33
N GLN A 209 -4.10 -11.19 2.46
CA GLN A 209 -4.38 -12.19 3.47
C GLN A 209 -4.62 -11.60 4.87
N TRP A 210 -5.51 -12.25 5.62
CA TRP A 210 -5.79 -12.00 7.03
C TRP A 210 -5.48 -13.25 7.82
N VAL A 211 -4.65 -13.11 8.85
CA VAL A 211 -4.34 -14.19 9.80
C VAL A 211 -5.14 -13.94 11.07
N VAL A 212 -6.03 -14.85 11.42
CA VAL A 212 -6.96 -14.72 12.55
C VAL A 212 -6.78 -15.89 13.51
N PRO A 213 -6.43 -15.66 14.79
CA PRO A 213 -6.38 -16.70 15.80
C PRO A 213 -7.80 -17.04 16.26
N LEU A 214 -8.39 -18.12 15.77
CA LEU A 214 -9.82 -18.41 15.95
C LEU A 214 -10.15 -19.01 17.32
N ALA A 215 -9.28 -19.88 17.85
CA ALA A 215 -9.51 -20.57 19.12
C ALA A 215 -8.19 -20.97 19.78
N TYR A 216 -8.23 -21.21 21.09
CA TYR A 216 -7.12 -21.79 21.86
C TYR A 216 -7.63 -23.04 22.57
N PHE A 217 -6.86 -24.13 22.48
CA PHE A 217 -7.19 -25.43 23.05
C PHE A 217 -6.10 -25.88 24.01
N ASP A 218 -6.45 -26.55 25.10
CA ASP A 218 -5.44 -27.11 26.02
C ASP A 218 -4.57 -28.17 25.35
N LYS A 219 -5.15 -28.91 24.40
CA LYS A 219 -4.45 -29.87 23.53
C LYS A 219 -4.93 -29.69 22.09
N PRO A 220 -4.03 -29.67 21.09
CA PRO A 220 -4.40 -29.47 19.70
C PRO A 220 -5.31 -30.61 19.21
N PRO A 221 -6.54 -30.31 18.77
CA PRO A 221 -7.48 -31.32 18.29
C PRO A 221 -7.25 -31.69 16.81
N ILE A 222 -6.46 -30.89 16.09
CA ILE A 222 -6.17 -31.05 14.66
C ILE A 222 -4.65 -31.09 14.49
N HIS A 223 -4.14 -32.05 13.73
CA HIS A 223 -2.69 -32.22 13.52
C HIS A 223 -2.25 -31.91 12.08
N GLU A 224 -3.18 -31.94 11.13
CA GLU A 224 -2.90 -31.72 9.72
C GLU A 224 -3.51 -30.39 9.26
N PRO A 225 -2.75 -29.56 8.52
CA PRO A 225 -3.31 -28.38 7.88
C PRO A 225 -4.40 -28.77 6.88
N ASN A 226 -5.47 -28.00 6.84
CA ASN A 226 -6.53 -28.16 5.85
C ASN A 226 -6.85 -26.81 5.20
N ALA A 227 -7.43 -26.83 4.01
CA ALA A 227 -7.85 -25.61 3.34
C ALA A 227 -9.12 -25.81 2.52
N PHE A 228 -9.81 -24.69 2.32
CA PHE A 228 -10.89 -24.52 1.36
C PHE A 228 -10.44 -23.54 0.29
N ILE A 229 -10.66 -23.86 -0.98
CA ILE A 229 -10.26 -23.04 -2.13
C ILE A 229 -11.52 -22.77 -2.96
N CYS A 230 -11.83 -21.50 -3.20
CA CYS A 230 -12.87 -21.06 -4.10
C CYS A 230 -12.22 -20.51 -5.38
N ASP A 231 -12.32 -21.28 -6.45
CA ASP A 231 -11.95 -20.89 -7.81
C ASP A 231 -13.17 -20.28 -8.49
N TRP A 232 -13.42 -19.01 -8.17
CA TRP A 232 -14.58 -18.28 -8.67
C TRP A 232 -14.55 -18.09 -10.19
N GLU A 233 -13.37 -18.08 -10.84
CA GLU A 233 -13.25 -17.97 -12.30
C GLU A 233 -13.83 -19.22 -12.98
N ASN A 234 -13.60 -20.40 -12.39
CA ASN A 234 -14.12 -21.67 -12.90
C ASN A 234 -15.40 -22.15 -12.19
N GLN A 235 -15.94 -21.35 -11.26
CA GLN A 235 -17.12 -21.67 -10.43
C GLN A 235 -17.00 -23.03 -9.71
N LYS A 236 -15.78 -23.35 -9.24
CA LYS A 236 -15.50 -24.59 -8.52
C LYS A 236 -14.94 -24.30 -7.13
N ASP A 237 -15.43 -25.06 -6.17
CA ASP A 237 -14.95 -25.05 -4.81
C ASP A 237 -14.26 -26.38 -4.50
N TYR A 238 -13.14 -26.32 -3.79
CA TYR A 238 -12.34 -27.49 -3.45
C TYR A 238 -12.02 -27.52 -1.96
N LYS A 239 -11.98 -28.73 -1.39
CA LYS A 239 -11.15 -29.00 -0.22
C LYS A 239 -9.71 -29.21 -0.69
N LEU A 240 -8.75 -28.93 0.18
CA LEU A 240 -7.32 -28.98 -0.17
C LEU A 240 -6.91 -30.31 -0.79
N LEU A 241 -7.30 -31.43 -0.17
CA LEU A 241 -6.92 -32.76 -0.65
C LEU A 241 -7.54 -33.05 -2.02
N ASP A 242 -8.82 -32.71 -2.21
CA ASP A 242 -9.51 -32.90 -3.49
C ASP A 242 -8.82 -32.11 -4.61
N TYR A 243 -8.42 -30.87 -4.33
CA TYR A 243 -7.69 -30.04 -5.27
C TYR A 243 -6.33 -30.63 -5.64
N ILE A 244 -5.55 -31.10 -4.64
CA ILE A 244 -4.26 -31.74 -4.87
C ILE A 244 -4.41 -32.99 -5.74
N LEU A 245 -5.43 -33.82 -5.48
CA LEU A 245 -5.72 -35.01 -6.27
C LEU A 245 -6.12 -34.65 -7.70
N GLU A 246 -6.95 -33.63 -7.91
CA GLU A 246 -7.32 -33.14 -9.25
C GLU A 246 -6.08 -32.63 -10.01
N CYS A 247 -5.21 -31.84 -9.37
CA CYS A 247 -3.95 -31.38 -9.97
C CYS A 247 -3.00 -32.51 -10.36
N GLN A 248 -3.05 -33.65 -9.66
CA GLN A 248 -2.25 -34.84 -9.96
C GLN A 248 -2.91 -35.75 -11.00
N GLY A 249 -4.10 -35.41 -11.50
CA GLY A 249 -4.87 -36.26 -12.41
C GLY A 249 -5.47 -37.51 -11.73
N LEU A 250 -5.51 -37.52 -10.40
CA LEU A 250 -6.01 -38.60 -9.55
C LEU A 250 -7.41 -38.30 -8.96
N GLY A 251 -7.96 -37.12 -9.24
CA GLY A 251 -9.31 -36.73 -8.82
C GLY A 251 -10.38 -37.59 -9.50
N ALA A 252 -11.39 -38.01 -8.74
CA ALA A 252 -12.53 -38.74 -9.28
C ALA A 252 -13.23 -37.88 -10.35
N LYS A 253 -13.38 -38.40 -11.57
CA LYS A 253 -14.35 -37.89 -12.54
C LYS A 253 -15.73 -38.17 -11.96
N ILE A 254 -16.33 -37.20 -11.29
CA ILE A 254 -17.76 -37.21 -10.94
C ILE A 254 -18.52 -36.62 -12.12
#